data_AF-A0A0F9SVJ7-F1
#
_entry.id   AF-A0A0F9SVJ7-F1
#
_cell.length_a   1.000
_cell.length_b   1.000
_cell.length_c   1.000
_cell.angle_alpha   90.00
_cell.angle_beta   90.00
_cell.angle_gamma   90.00
#
_symmetry.space_group_name_H-M   'P 1'
#
loop_
_entity.id
_entity.type
_entity.pdbx_description
1 polymer ?
#
loop_
_entity_poly.entity_id
_entity_poly.type
_entity_poly.pdbx_seq_one_letter_code
_entity_poly.pdbx_strand_id
1 'polypeptide(L)'
;MSLDFKGIDPAGFGGYALTDQLLYNLKWFIDWGLLNNGAYGIYEYDSSSWYDDDEARLHLVPDERYEYGRVWNGAGREFVWESGVSLGGGAVNPFRVSGVYIDGNFYPISNTGINRHHVDYMNGRIIFDEPKNAETDIRAEYSRRSVHVGFADDPDFRTLMMKSLEEFLSDTSPSGNPAREHQIWLPSIFIEDSTGKGRGMQLGGGQIKTRYITFHIFADTPQDRNLLKDWLDYQSRSTFWMADLNNITFPFDQYGDIVSGITNWVDMVSAYPWKRLRVVDGTSMTLNSLNSQLFRARVIWEVEIDFGKI
;
A
#
# COMPACT_ATOMS: atom_id res chain seq x y z
N MET A 1 39.26 18.69 13.46
CA MET A 1 37.82 18.85 13.71
C MET A 1 37.13 18.43 12.42
N SER A 2 36.57 17.22 12.36
CA SER A 2 35.79 16.83 11.17
C SER A 2 34.42 17.51 11.24
N LEU A 3 34.00 18.08 10.12
CA LEU A 3 32.67 18.66 9.96
C LEU A 3 31.73 17.55 9.50
N ASP A 4 31.43 16.61 10.40
CA ASP A 4 30.50 15.54 10.10
C ASP A 4 29.10 15.93 10.58
N PHE A 5 28.11 15.87 9.69
CA PHE A 5 26.72 16.00 10.12
C PHE A 5 26.38 14.84 11.06
N LYS A 6 25.62 15.15 12.12
CA LYS A 6 25.14 14.12 13.04
C LYS A 6 23.90 13.44 12.45
N GLY A 7 23.81 12.13 12.65
CA GLY A 7 22.65 11.35 12.20
C GLY A 7 22.69 10.98 10.71
N ILE A 8 23.87 11.00 10.08
CA ILE A 8 24.07 10.37 8.78
C ILE A 8 24.01 8.84 8.99
N ASP A 9 23.19 8.17 8.19
CA ASP A 9 23.16 6.72 8.12
C ASP A 9 24.46 6.17 7.48
N PRO A 10 24.96 4.97 7.84
CA PRO A 10 26.13 4.38 7.19
C PRO A 10 26.04 4.28 5.66
N ALA A 11 24.83 4.19 5.09
CA ALA A 11 24.58 4.20 3.65
C ALA A 11 24.71 5.61 3.01
N GLY A 12 24.91 6.66 3.80
CA GLY A 12 25.12 8.02 3.32
C GLY A 12 23.88 8.61 2.64
N PHE A 13 24.07 9.31 1.52
CA PHE A 13 23.00 10.02 0.81
C PHE A 13 21.92 9.11 0.21
N GLY A 14 22.25 7.84 -0.05
CA GLY A 14 21.29 6.87 -0.59
C GLY A 14 20.51 6.10 0.47
N GLY A 15 20.76 6.36 1.76
CA GLY A 15 20.10 5.66 2.86
C GLY A 15 18.76 6.29 3.25
N TYR A 16 17.88 5.46 3.79
CA TYR A 16 16.64 5.86 4.44
C TYR A 16 16.95 6.49 5.79
N ALA A 17 16.61 7.77 5.93
CA ALA A 17 16.70 8.50 7.18
C ALA A 17 15.41 8.33 8.02
N LEU A 18 15.34 9.01 9.17
CA LEU A 18 14.23 8.87 10.12
C LEU A 18 12.84 9.01 9.48
N THR A 19 12.61 10.00 8.61
CA THR A 19 11.30 10.24 8.02
C THR A 19 10.87 9.10 7.12
N ASP A 20 11.74 8.62 6.22
CA ASP A 20 11.41 7.49 5.35
C ASP A 20 11.29 6.18 6.14
N GLN A 21 12.23 5.95 7.08
CA GLN A 21 12.16 4.82 8.01
C GLN A 21 10.80 4.79 8.72
N LEU A 22 10.29 5.94 9.16
CA LEU A 22 9.01 6.06 9.83
C LEU A 22 7.83 5.79 8.86
N LEU A 23 7.80 6.45 7.71
CA LEU A 23 6.69 6.37 6.76
C LEU A 23 6.51 4.95 6.21
N TYR A 24 7.56 4.32 5.70
CA TYR A 24 7.45 2.96 5.13
C TYR A 24 7.13 1.91 6.20
N ASN A 25 7.71 2.02 7.41
CA ASN A 25 7.36 1.09 8.48
C ASN A 25 5.89 1.22 8.91
N LEU A 26 5.36 2.45 8.97
CA LEU A 26 3.95 2.67 9.26
C LEU A 26 3.05 2.15 8.13
N LYS A 27 3.43 2.36 6.87
CA LYS A 27 2.73 1.78 5.72
C LYS A 27 2.64 0.26 5.88
N TRP A 28 3.78 -0.43 6.05
CA TRP A 28 3.81 -1.88 6.19
C TRP A 28 3.07 -2.39 7.43
N PHE A 29 3.16 -1.68 8.57
CA PHE A 29 2.41 -2.03 9.77
C PHE A 29 0.90 -1.97 9.54
N ILE A 30 0.41 -0.88 8.92
CA ILE A 30 -1.02 -0.71 8.62
C ILE A 30 -1.46 -1.72 7.57
N ASP A 31 -0.71 -1.88 6.48
CA ASP A 31 -0.98 -2.85 5.43
C ASP A 31 -1.10 -4.28 5.98
N TRP A 32 -0.18 -4.67 6.86
CA TRP A 32 -0.20 -5.97 7.52
C TRP A 32 -1.35 -6.11 8.52
N GLY A 33 -1.61 -5.06 9.30
CA GLY A 33 -2.70 -5.03 10.28
C GLY A 33 -4.07 -5.17 9.60
N LEU A 34 -4.31 -4.41 8.53
CA LEU A 34 -5.55 -4.49 7.75
C LEU A 34 -5.72 -5.88 7.13
N LEU A 35 -4.67 -6.43 6.53
CA LEU A 35 -4.70 -7.74 5.90
C LEU A 35 -5.03 -8.87 6.89
N ASN A 36 -4.45 -8.85 8.10
CA ASN A 36 -4.75 -9.81 9.16
C ASN A 36 -6.13 -9.63 9.82
N ASN A 37 -6.82 -8.55 9.51
CA ASN A 37 -8.21 -8.32 9.93
C ASN A 37 -9.21 -8.47 8.77
N GLY A 38 -8.78 -9.08 7.65
CA GLY A 38 -9.66 -9.45 6.55
C GLY A 38 -9.98 -8.33 5.57
N ALA A 39 -9.18 -7.25 5.54
CA ALA A 39 -9.35 -6.16 4.58
C ALA A 39 -8.80 -6.52 3.18
N TYR A 40 -9.31 -7.60 2.60
CA TYR A 40 -8.99 -8.03 1.24
C TYR A 40 -10.20 -8.65 0.54
N GLY A 41 -10.21 -8.56 -0.78
CA GLY A 41 -11.12 -9.27 -1.68
C GLY A 41 -10.43 -10.47 -2.31
N ILE A 42 -11.21 -11.50 -2.62
CA ILE A 42 -10.76 -12.68 -3.36
C ILE A 42 -11.48 -12.70 -4.69
N TYR A 43 -10.73 -12.84 -5.78
CA TYR A 43 -11.25 -12.93 -7.13
C TYR A 43 -10.78 -14.25 -7.73
N GLU A 44 -11.71 -15.16 -7.92
CA GLU A 44 -11.49 -16.52 -8.44
C GLU A 44 -12.07 -16.63 -9.84
N TYR A 45 -11.49 -17.53 -10.63
CA TYR A 45 -11.93 -17.75 -12.00
C TYR A 45 -13.25 -18.51 -11.98
N ASP A 46 -14.33 -17.84 -12.37
CA ASP A 46 -15.61 -18.49 -12.64
C ASP A 46 -15.83 -18.62 -14.15
N SER A 47 -15.57 -19.82 -14.69
CA SER A 47 -15.88 -20.15 -16.08
C SER A 47 -17.36 -20.04 -16.45
N SER A 48 -18.24 -19.88 -15.46
CA SER A 48 -19.69 -19.94 -15.56
C SER A 48 -20.41 -18.70 -15.04
N SER A 49 -19.75 -17.56 -14.80
CA SER A 49 -20.50 -16.33 -14.52
C SER A 49 -21.33 -15.94 -15.74
N TRP A 50 -22.66 -15.84 -15.57
CA TRP A 50 -23.59 -15.43 -16.63
C TRP A 50 -23.67 -13.91 -16.77
N TYR A 51 -23.08 -13.17 -15.83
CA TYR A 51 -23.01 -11.71 -15.83
C TYR A 51 -21.58 -11.30 -16.26
N ASP A 52 -21.45 -10.19 -16.99
CA ASP A 52 -20.16 -9.62 -17.44
C ASP A 52 -19.43 -8.89 -16.28
N ASP A 53 -19.52 -9.48 -15.08
CA ASP A 53 -19.01 -8.97 -13.81
C ASP A 53 -17.88 -9.85 -13.28
N ASP A 54 -17.26 -10.68 -14.12
CA ASP A 54 -16.09 -11.47 -13.73
C ASP A 54 -14.90 -10.56 -13.44
N GLU A 55 -14.72 -10.23 -12.17
CA GLU A 55 -13.63 -9.42 -11.66
C GLU A 55 -12.26 -10.13 -11.78
N ALA A 56 -12.22 -11.44 -12.07
CA ALA A 56 -10.98 -12.14 -12.44
C ALA A 56 -10.52 -11.80 -13.87
N ARG A 57 -11.41 -11.24 -14.71
CA ARG A 57 -11.07 -10.80 -16.07
C ARG A 57 -10.19 -9.55 -16.04
N LEU A 58 -9.05 -9.63 -16.72
CA LEU A 58 -8.12 -8.51 -16.82
C LEU A 58 -8.50 -7.60 -17.99
N HIS A 59 -8.29 -6.30 -17.82
CA HIS A 59 -8.54 -5.31 -18.83
C HIS A 59 -7.23 -4.82 -19.44
N LEU A 60 -7.17 -4.80 -20.77
CA LEU A 60 -6.05 -4.21 -21.50
C LEU A 60 -5.97 -2.71 -21.20
N VAL A 61 -4.77 -2.26 -20.79
CA VAL A 61 -4.49 -0.86 -20.50
C VAL A 61 -3.28 -0.41 -21.31
N PRO A 62 -3.36 0.73 -22.02
CA PRO A 62 -2.18 1.32 -22.64
C PRO A 62 -1.24 1.88 -21.56
N ASP A 63 0.06 1.56 -21.66
CA ASP A 63 1.12 2.10 -20.81
C ASP A 63 2.27 2.54 -21.72
N GLU A 64 2.70 3.80 -21.62
CA GLU A 64 3.71 4.39 -22.50
C GLU A 64 5.07 3.69 -22.43
N ARG A 65 5.35 2.95 -21.35
CA ARG A 65 6.59 2.19 -21.17
C ARG A 65 6.61 0.90 -21.98
N TYR A 66 5.45 0.42 -22.45
CA TYR A 66 5.27 -0.88 -23.06
C TYR A 66 4.55 -0.77 -24.42
N GLU A 67 4.78 -1.75 -25.29
CA GLU A 67 3.97 -1.89 -26.50
C GLU A 67 2.50 -2.23 -26.12
N TYR A 68 1.56 -1.74 -26.92
CA TYR A 68 0.14 -2.03 -26.74
C TYR A 68 -0.12 -3.55 -26.76
N GLY A 69 -0.97 -4.03 -25.85
CA GLY A 69 -1.25 -5.46 -25.69
C GLY A 69 -0.43 -6.16 -24.61
N ARG A 70 0.53 -5.49 -23.96
CA ARG A 70 1.37 -6.09 -22.92
C ARG A 70 0.82 -5.96 -21.50
N VAL A 71 0.13 -4.86 -21.18
CA VAL A 71 -0.28 -4.54 -19.81
C VAL A 71 -1.77 -4.80 -19.62
N TRP A 72 -2.09 -5.64 -18.64
CA TRP A 72 -3.46 -6.06 -18.35
C TRP A 72 -3.73 -5.87 -16.85
N ASN A 73 -4.70 -5.03 -16.51
CA ASN A 73 -5.01 -4.68 -15.12
C ASN A 73 -6.15 -5.53 -14.58
N GLY A 74 -6.04 -5.94 -13.31
CA GLY A 74 -7.15 -6.51 -12.58
C GLY A 74 -8.20 -5.47 -12.19
N ALA A 75 -9.22 -5.93 -11.48
CA ALA A 75 -10.20 -5.11 -10.79
C ALA A 75 -9.57 -4.51 -9.54
N GLY A 76 -8.71 -3.50 -9.69
CA GLY A 76 -8.10 -2.84 -8.56
C GLY A 76 -6.64 -2.46 -8.67
N ARG A 77 -6.15 -1.83 -7.61
CA ARG A 77 -4.73 -1.68 -7.31
C ARG A 77 -4.34 -2.62 -6.17
N GLU A 78 -3.05 -2.95 -6.10
CA GLU A 78 -2.41 -3.72 -5.03
C GLU A 78 -2.97 -5.13 -4.82
N PHE A 79 -2.37 -6.09 -5.52
CA PHE A 79 -2.56 -7.50 -5.21
C PHE A 79 -1.85 -7.85 -3.90
N VAL A 80 -2.44 -8.78 -3.15
CA VAL A 80 -1.84 -9.29 -1.92
C VAL A 80 -0.60 -10.11 -2.29
N TRP A 81 0.54 -9.68 -1.79
CA TRP A 81 1.82 -10.33 -1.99
C TRP A 81 2.33 -10.94 -0.68
N GLU A 82 1.75 -10.60 0.46
CA GLU A 82 2.27 -11.05 1.75
C GLU A 82 2.01 -12.54 2.01
N SER A 83 2.95 -13.17 2.72
CA SER A 83 2.81 -14.56 3.19
C SER A 83 2.37 -14.63 4.65
N GLY A 84 1.85 -15.77 5.09
CA GLY A 84 1.66 -16.06 6.51
C GLY A 84 0.43 -15.42 7.14
N VAL A 85 -0.49 -14.89 6.33
CA VAL A 85 -1.79 -14.38 6.79
C VAL A 85 -2.73 -15.55 7.05
N SER A 86 -3.36 -15.56 8.22
CA SER A 86 -4.37 -16.55 8.58
C SER A 86 -5.46 -15.91 9.43
N LEU A 87 -6.67 -15.81 8.88
CA LEU A 87 -7.82 -15.22 9.60
C LEU A 87 -8.45 -16.19 10.62
N GLY A 88 -8.09 -17.48 10.56
CA GLY A 88 -8.73 -18.52 11.36
C GLY A 88 -10.22 -18.70 11.03
N GLY A 89 -10.93 -19.50 11.82
CA GLY A 89 -12.40 -19.57 11.79
C GLY A 89 -13.05 -20.10 10.50
N GLY A 90 -12.29 -20.66 9.55
CA GLY A 90 -12.80 -21.14 8.26
C GLY A 90 -12.91 -20.07 7.17
N ALA A 91 -12.40 -18.85 7.41
CA ALA A 91 -12.26 -17.86 6.36
C ALA A 91 -11.17 -18.27 5.35
N VAL A 92 -11.37 -17.91 4.08
CA VAL A 92 -10.40 -18.19 3.01
C VAL A 92 -9.25 -17.21 3.14
N ASN A 93 -8.03 -17.72 3.32
CA ASN A 93 -6.82 -16.91 3.41
C ASN A 93 -6.50 -16.26 2.06
N PRO A 94 -5.87 -15.07 2.05
CA PRO A 94 -5.49 -14.44 0.80
C PRO A 94 -4.38 -15.27 0.13
N PHE A 95 -4.36 -15.26 -1.19
CA PHE A 95 -3.39 -15.96 -2.00
C PHE A 95 -2.76 -15.04 -3.06
N ARG A 96 -1.54 -15.39 -3.42
CA ARG A 96 -0.79 -14.76 -4.50
C ARG A 96 -1.28 -15.29 -5.84
N VAL A 97 -1.20 -14.45 -6.86
CA VAL A 97 -1.36 -14.88 -8.26
C VAL A 97 -0.50 -16.11 -8.51
N SER A 98 -1.08 -17.15 -9.11
CA SER A 98 -0.40 -18.40 -9.48
C SER A 98 -0.03 -18.45 -10.97
N GLY A 99 -0.73 -17.65 -11.78
CA GLY A 99 -0.61 -17.58 -13.23
C GLY A 99 -1.78 -16.84 -13.85
N VAL A 100 -1.95 -17.01 -15.15
CA VAL A 100 -3.03 -16.40 -15.94
C VAL A 100 -3.71 -17.45 -16.80
N TYR A 101 -5.01 -17.27 -17.02
CA TYR A 101 -5.80 -18.02 -17.99
C TYR A 101 -5.86 -17.20 -19.28
N ILE A 102 -5.45 -17.80 -20.40
CA ILE A 102 -5.56 -17.19 -21.73
C ILE A 102 -6.46 -18.08 -22.56
N ASP A 103 -7.62 -17.55 -22.96
CA ASP A 103 -8.68 -18.28 -23.66
C ASP A 103 -9.02 -19.61 -22.95
N GLY A 104 -9.09 -19.58 -21.62
CA GLY A 104 -9.40 -20.72 -20.75
C GLY A 104 -8.24 -21.67 -20.44
N ASN A 105 -7.06 -21.51 -21.05
CA ASN A 105 -5.88 -22.32 -20.75
C ASN A 105 -5.01 -21.66 -19.68
N PHE A 106 -4.68 -22.39 -18.62
CA PHE A 106 -3.83 -21.88 -17.53
C PHE A 106 -2.34 -21.87 -17.90
N TYR A 107 -1.68 -20.74 -17.67
CA TYR A 107 -0.24 -20.54 -17.80
C TYR A 107 0.32 -20.08 -16.45
N PRO A 108 1.17 -20.89 -15.79
CA PRO A 108 1.74 -20.51 -14.49
C PRO A 108 2.73 -19.34 -14.61
N ILE A 109 3.03 -18.66 -13.50
CA ILE A 109 4.05 -17.59 -13.46
C ILE A 109 5.43 -18.08 -13.97
N SER A 110 5.76 -19.35 -13.74
CA SER A 110 7.00 -19.97 -14.21
C SER A 110 7.01 -20.28 -15.72
N ASN A 111 5.94 -19.95 -16.44
CA ASN A 111 5.83 -20.23 -17.86
C ASN A 111 6.89 -19.47 -18.66
N THR A 112 7.31 -20.07 -19.77
CA THR A 112 8.33 -19.51 -20.68
C THR A 112 7.79 -19.38 -22.09
N GLY A 113 8.49 -18.63 -22.94
CA GLY A 113 8.07 -18.40 -24.33
C GLY A 113 6.99 -17.34 -24.47
N ILE A 114 6.11 -17.50 -25.46
CA ILE A 114 5.18 -16.44 -25.88
C ILE A 114 4.21 -15.99 -24.78
N ASN A 115 3.87 -16.85 -23.82
CA ASN A 115 2.95 -16.53 -22.71
C ASN A 115 3.70 -16.29 -21.40
N ARG A 116 5.00 -15.95 -21.46
CA ARG A 116 5.74 -15.46 -20.29
C ARG A 116 5.15 -14.11 -19.86
N HIS A 117 5.01 -13.95 -18.55
CA HIS A 117 4.40 -12.78 -17.95
C HIS A 117 5.00 -12.53 -16.55
N HIS A 118 4.83 -11.29 -16.13
CA HIS A 118 5.26 -10.74 -14.85
C HIS A 118 4.01 -10.24 -14.10
N VAL A 119 4.01 -10.38 -12.77
CA VAL A 119 2.92 -9.92 -11.90
C VAL A 119 3.41 -8.71 -11.12
N ASP A 120 2.91 -7.53 -11.50
CA ASP A 120 3.15 -6.31 -10.74
C ASP A 120 2.13 -6.23 -9.60
N TYR A 121 2.52 -6.75 -8.44
CA TYR A 121 1.66 -6.77 -7.26
C TYR A 121 1.31 -5.38 -6.76
N MET A 122 2.22 -4.42 -6.87
CA MET A 122 2.02 -3.04 -6.38
C MET A 122 0.94 -2.31 -7.17
N ASN A 123 0.84 -2.56 -8.46
CA ASN A 123 -0.15 -1.90 -9.33
C ASN A 123 -1.36 -2.79 -9.67
N GLY A 124 -1.36 -4.07 -9.27
CA GLY A 124 -2.48 -4.98 -9.53
C GLY A 124 -2.61 -5.34 -11.01
N ARG A 125 -1.49 -5.62 -11.68
CA ARG A 125 -1.46 -5.84 -13.13
C ARG A 125 -0.55 -6.98 -13.54
N ILE A 126 -0.83 -7.53 -14.71
CA ILE A 126 -0.01 -8.52 -15.41
C ILE A 126 0.67 -7.83 -16.60
N ILE A 127 1.96 -8.09 -16.74
CA ILE A 127 2.79 -7.53 -17.81
C ILE A 127 3.33 -8.71 -18.63
N PHE A 128 2.89 -8.85 -19.88
CA PHE A 128 3.40 -9.86 -20.79
C PHE A 128 4.71 -9.40 -21.45
N ASP A 129 5.61 -10.36 -21.66
CA ASP A 129 6.83 -10.15 -22.45
C ASP A 129 6.54 -9.86 -23.92
N GLU A 130 5.46 -10.47 -24.44
CA GLU A 130 5.01 -10.35 -25.83
C GLU A 130 3.56 -9.86 -25.85
N PRO A 131 3.22 -8.90 -26.73
CA PRO A 131 1.88 -8.33 -26.77
C PRO A 131 0.82 -9.38 -27.09
N LYS A 132 -0.36 -9.22 -26.48
CA LYS A 132 -1.55 -10.02 -26.72
C LYS A 132 -2.55 -9.23 -27.56
N ASN A 133 -3.41 -9.95 -28.29
CA ASN A 133 -4.51 -9.32 -29.01
C ASN A 133 -5.49 -8.72 -27.98
N ALA A 134 -6.01 -7.53 -28.28
CA ALA A 134 -7.00 -6.85 -27.45
C ALA A 134 -8.30 -7.64 -27.27
N GLU A 135 -8.60 -8.58 -28.17
CA GLU A 135 -9.78 -9.45 -28.09
C GLU A 135 -9.54 -10.73 -27.29
N THR A 136 -8.29 -11.03 -26.89
CA THR A 136 -7.95 -12.22 -26.11
C THR A 136 -8.60 -12.16 -24.73
N ASP A 137 -9.21 -13.27 -24.29
CA ASP A 137 -9.75 -13.37 -22.95
C ASP A 137 -8.63 -13.74 -21.98
N ILE A 138 -8.20 -12.75 -21.18
CA ILE A 138 -7.15 -12.93 -20.18
C ILE A 138 -7.76 -12.76 -18.79
N ARG A 139 -7.59 -13.78 -17.96
CA ARG A 139 -8.08 -13.78 -16.57
C ARG A 139 -6.97 -14.20 -15.61
N ALA A 140 -7.07 -13.78 -14.36
CA ALA A 140 -6.16 -14.20 -13.31
C ALA A 140 -6.92 -14.35 -11.99
N GLU A 141 -6.51 -15.33 -11.19
CA GLU A 141 -7.00 -15.46 -9.82
C GLU A 141 -6.06 -14.71 -8.89
N TYR A 142 -6.61 -13.84 -8.06
CA TYR A 142 -5.82 -13.03 -7.14
C TYR A 142 -6.61 -12.62 -5.90
N SER A 143 -5.86 -12.38 -4.83
CA SER A 143 -6.36 -11.60 -3.70
C SER A 143 -5.91 -10.15 -3.84
N ARG A 144 -6.76 -9.21 -3.46
CA ARG A 144 -6.50 -7.77 -3.55
C ARG A 144 -6.75 -7.10 -2.22
N ARG A 145 -5.97 -6.06 -1.91
CA ARG A 145 -6.24 -5.18 -0.76
C ARG A 145 -7.55 -4.41 -0.95
N SER A 146 -8.41 -4.44 0.06
CA SER A 146 -9.66 -3.67 0.06
C SER A 146 -9.43 -2.20 0.43
N VAL A 147 -8.34 -1.90 1.14
CA VAL A 147 -7.99 -0.55 1.56
C VAL A 147 -6.62 -0.22 0.99
N HIS A 148 -6.52 0.89 0.27
CA HIS A 148 -5.25 1.39 -0.24
C HIS A 148 -4.52 2.18 0.85
N VAL A 149 -3.22 1.93 1.05
CA VAL A 149 -2.37 2.72 1.96
C VAL A 149 -1.25 3.36 1.16
N GLY A 150 -1.19 4.69 1.13
CA GLY A 150 -0.21 5.47 0.38
C GLY A 150 0.39 6.61 1.19
N PHE A 151 1.21 7.44 0.56
CA PHE A 151 1.79 8.63 1.18
C PHE A 151 1.06 9.89 0.73
N ALA A 152 0.96 10.88 1.61
CA ALA A 152 0.33 12.16 1.25
C ALA A 152 1.11 12.94 0.16
N ASP A 153 2.39 12.62 -0.03
CA ASP A 153 3.21 13.20 -1.11
C ASP A 153 2.99 12.55 -2.47
N ASP A 154 2.29 11.41 -2.53
CA ASP A 154 2.03 10.69 -3.78
C ASP A 154 1.13 11.52 -4.72
N PRO A 155 1.34 11.46 -6.05
CA PRO A 155 0.50 12.12 -7.04
C PRO A 155 -0.99 11.75 -6.92
N ASP A 156 -1.25 10.53 -6.45
CA ASP A 156 -2.60 10.02 -6.27
C ASP A 156 -3.35 10.85 -5.23
N PHE A 157 -2.77 11.10 -4.04
CA PHE A 157 -3.38 11.96 -3.03
C PHE A 157 -3.71 13.36 -3.58
N ARG A 158 -2.79 13.95 -4.35
CA ARG A 158 -3.00 15.26 -4.99
C ARG A 158 -4.17 15.20 -5.98
N THR A 159 -4.24 14.15 -6.78
CA THR A 159 -5.32 13.95 -7.77
C THR A 159 -6.67 13.79 -7.07
N LEU A 160 -6.75 13.06 -5.95
CA LEU A 160 -7.97 12.95 -5.15
C LEU A 160 -8.47 14.31 -4.67
N MET A 161 -7.54 15.09 -4.11
CA MET A 161 -7.84 16.38 -3.53
C MET A 161 -8.25 17.40 -4.60
N MET A 162 -7.59 17.38 -5.76
CA MET A 162 -7.94 18.25 -6.89
C MET A 162 -9.30 17.88 -7.48
N LYS A 163 -9.55 16.59 -7.74
CA LYS A 163 -10.84 16.12 -8.30
C LYS A 163 -12.01 16.41 -7.37
N SER A 164 -11.85 16.13 -6.08
CA SER A 164 -12.90 16.43 -5.09
C SER A 164 -13.18 17.93 -4.96
N LEU A 165 -12.15 18.78 -5.14
CA LEU A 165 -12.33 20.23 -5.17
C LEU A 165 -13.02 20.69 -6.46
N GLU A 166 -12.64 20.17 -7.62
CA GLU A 166 -13.27 20.49 -8.90
C GLU A 166 -14.76 20.11 -8.92
N GLU A 167 -15.10 18.92 -8.42
CA GLU A 167 -16.50 18.49 -8.30
C GLU A 167 -17.30 19.42 -7.38
N PHE A 168 -16.73 19.81 -6.23
CA PHE A 168 -17.35 20.77 -5.32
C PHE A 168 -17.60 22.15 -5.95
N LEU A 169 -16.67 22.63 -6.78
CA LEU A 169 -16.75 23.95 -7.39
C LEU A 169 -17.61 24.01 -8.65
N SER A 170 -17.68 22.91 -9.41
CA SER A 170 -18.27 22.91 -10.75
C SER A 170 -19.62 22.21 -10.85
N ASP A 171 -20.02 21.40 -9.85
CA ASP A 171 -21.21 20.52 -9.90
C ASP A 171 -21.25 19.66 -11.18
N THR A 172 -20.09 19.45 -11.81
CA THR A 172 -19.89 18.67 -13.02
C THR A 172 -18.79 17.65 -12.78
N SER A 173 -19.08 16.38 -13.07
CA SER A 173 -18.08 15.31 -12.94
C SER A 173 -17.04 15.46 -14.06
N PRO A 174 -15.72 15.57 -13.75
CA PRO A 174 -14.70 15.83 -14.76
C PRO A 174 -14.58 14.66 -15.75
N SER A 175 -14.67 14.98 -17.05
CA SER A 175 -14.70 14.04 -18.18
C SER A 175 -13.31 13.52 -18.61
N GLY A 176 -12.47 13.18 -17.64
CA GLY A 176 -11.15 12.58 -17.86
C GLY A 176 -10.94 11.42 -16.90
N ASN A 177 -11.16 10.19 -17.36
CA ASN A 177 -10.78 9.02 -16.59
C ASN A 177 -9.25 8.93 -16.61
N PRO A 178 -8.56 9.04 -15.46
CA PRO A 178 -7.13 8.81 -15.39
C PRO A 178 -6.88 7.36 -15.80
N ALA A 179 -5.67 7.05 -16.29
CA ALA A 179 -5.27 5.68 -16.47
C ALA A 179 -5.52 4.90 -15.16
N ARG A 180 -6.01 3.65 -15.24
CA ARG A 180 -6.42 2.87 -14.05
C ARG A 180 -5.31 2.73 -13.01
N GLU A 181 -4.04 2.89 -13.39
CA GLU A 181 -2.89 2.92 -12.47
C GLU A 181 -2.90 4.10 -11.50
N HIS A 182 -3.48 5.24 -11.89
CA HIS A 182 -3.62 6.46 -11.09
C HIS A 182 -5.05 6.67 -10.55
N GLN A 183 -5.91 5.66 -10.72
CA GLN A 183 -7.23 5.68 -10.12
C GLN A 183 -7.09 5.26 -8.65
N ILE A 184 -7.48 6.17 -7.75
CA ILE A 184 -7.51 5.86 -6.33
C ILE A 184 -8.70 4.98 -6.05
N TRP A 185 -8.42 3.87 -5.39
CA TRP A 185 -9.44 2.98 -4.88
C TRP A 185 -9.78 3.38 -3.46
N LEU A 186 -11.08 3.53 -3.23
CA LEU A 186 -11.62 3.81 -1.91
C LEU A 186 -12.10 2.49 -1.28
N PRO A 187 -11.94 2.34 0.05
CA PRO A 187 -11.32 3.28 0.98
C PRO A 187 -9.79 3.39 0.85
N SER A 188 -9.23 4.55 1.21
CA SER A 188 -7.78 4.79 1.22
C SER A 188 -7.32 5.56 2.45
N ILE A 189 -6.07 5.30 2.85
CA ILE A 189 -5.35 5.95 3.95
C ILE A 189 -4.06 6.54 3.39
N PHE A 190 -3.85 7.83 3.57
CA PHE A 190 -2.60 8.49 3.19
C PHE A 190 -1.84 8.96 4.43
N ILE A 191 -0.56 8.59 4.51
CA ILE A 191 0.31 8.87 5.66
C ILE A 191 1.14 10.13 5.38
N GLU A 192 1.16 11.05 6.32
CA GLU A 192 1.96 12.28 6.30
C GLU A 192 2.80 12.38 7.58
N ASP A 193 4.11 12.59 7.46
CA ASP A 193 4.99 12.91 8.57
C ASP A 193 5.06 14.43 8.76
N SER A 194 4.82 14.88 9.99
CA SER A 194 4.96 16.28 10.36
C SER A 194 6.08 16.47 11.38
N THR A 195 6.62 17.69 11.39
CA THR A 195 7.77 18.02 12.21
C THR A 195 7.42 17.90 13.69
N GLY A 196 8.31 17.28 14.47
CA GLY A 196 8.20 17.23 15.91
C GLY A 196 9.48 17.62 16.64
N LYS A 197 9.46 17.48 17.96
CA LYS A 197 10.53 17.96 18.85
C LYS A 197 11.55 16.86 19.13
N GLY A 198 12.79 17.25 19.43
CA GLY A 198 13.81 16.34 19.95
C GLY A 198 14.16 16.72 21.38
N ARG A 199 14.25 15.74 22.28
CA ARG A 199 14.76 15.94 23.64
C ARG A 199 15.92 15.00 23.91
N GLY A 200 16.93 15.49 24.63
CA GLY A 200 18.01 14.64 25.11
C GLY A 200 17.50 13.69 26.19
N MET A 201 17.95 12.44 26.13
CA MET A 201 18.04 11.63 27.35
C MET A 201 19.24 12.14 28.17
N GLN A 202 19.34 11.78 29.44
CA GLN A 202 20.40 12.19 30.39
C GLN A 202 21.79 12.33 29.73
N LEU A 203 22.69 13.17 30.26
CA LEU A 203 24.02 13.44 29.67
C LEU A 203 24.69 12.16 29.11
N GLY A 204 24.79 12.05 27.77
CA GLY A 204 25.39 10.91 27.06
C GLY A 204 24.45 9.75 26.70
N GLY A 205 23.17 9.80 27.08
CA GLY A 205 22.19 8.71 26.97
C GLY A 205 21.38 8.67 25.66
N GLY A 206 21.59 9.60 24.72
CA GLY A 206 20.90 9.62 23.42
C GLY A 206 19.81 10.69 23.31
N GLN A 207 18.92 10.55 22.33
CA GLN A 207 17.83 11.49 22.06
C GLN A 207 16.52 10.75 21.83
N ILE A 208 15.42 11.33 22.30
CA ILE A 208 14.07 10.92 21.92
C ILE A 208 13.55 11.94 20.91
N LYS A 209 13.06 11.44 19.78
CA LYS A 209 12.43 12.26 18.74
C LYS A 209 10.93 12.02 18.80
N THR A 210 10.19 13.09 19.03
CA THR A 210 8.73 13.12 18.87
C THR A 210 8.42 13.52 17.43
N ARG A 211 7.41 12.89 16.83
CA ARG A 211 6.85 13.21 15.50
C ARG A 211 5.32 13.19 15.57
N TYR A 212 4.70 13.91 14.66
CA TYR A 212 3.24 13.88 14.50
C TYR A 212 2.93 13.24 13.17
N ILE A 213 2.22 12.13 13.19
CA ILE A 213 1.83 11.40 11.98
C ILE A 213 0.35 11.65 11.73
N THR A 214 0.03 12.15 10.54
CA THR A 214 -1.34 12.37 10.12
C THR A 214 -1.75 11.30 9.14
N PHE A 215 -2.85 10.62 9.43
CA PHE A 215 -3.53 9.70 8.54
C PHE A 215 -4.75 10.41 7.95
N HIS A 216 -4.73 10.64 6.64
CA HIS A 216 -5.90 11.14 5.91
C HIS A 216 -6.69 9.95 5.38
N ILE A 217 -7.93 9.81 5.82
CA ILE A 217 -8.80 8.67 5.49
C ILE A 217 -9.89 9.15 4.55
N PHE A 218 -10.06 8.42 3.45
CA PHE A 218 -11.10 8.63 2.45
C PHE A 218 -11.88 7.34 2.23
N ALA A 219 -13.21 7.42 2.15
CA ALA A 219 -14.05 6.27 1.87
C ALA A 219 -15.34 6.67 1.13
N ASP A 220 -15.93 5.72 0.41
CA ASP A 220 -17.23 5.88 -0.26
C ASP A 220 -18.40 5.77 0.72
N THR A 221 -18.21 5.10 1.85
CA THR A 221 -19.24 4.94 2.88
C THR A 221 -18.80 5.54 4.21
N PRO A 222 -19.73 6.11 5.01
CA PRO A 222 -19.40 6.61 6.33
C PRO A 222 -19.02 5.47 7.30
N GLN A 223 -19.49 4.24 7.05
CA GLN A 223 -19.16 3.06 7.83
C GLN A 223 -17.68 2.71 7.70
N ASP A 224 -17.16 2.59 6.48
CA ASP A 224 -15.75 2.25 6.24
C ASP A 224 -14.83 3.35 6.78
N ARG A 225 -15.19 4.63 6.57
CA ARG A 225 -14.47 5.75 7.18
C ARG A 225 -14.40 5.61 8.70
N ASN A 226 -15.54 5.39 9.35
CA ASN A 226 -15.59 5.30 10.81
C ASN A 226 -14.78 4.10 11.32
N LEU A 227 -14.89 2.95 10.66
CA LEU A 227 -14.15 1.74 10.99
C LEU A 227 -12.64 1.98 10.94
N LEU A 228 -12.12 2.50 9.82
CA LEU A 228 -10.69 2.76 9.66
C LEU A 228 -10.19 3.83 10.63
N LYS A 229 -10.99 4.89 10.85
CA LYS A 229 -10.68 5.94 11.82
C LYS A 229 -10.57 5.37 13.23
N ASP A 230 -11.54 4.56 13.66
CA ASP A 230 -11.55 3.98 15.00
C ASP A 230 -10.41 2.95 15.17
N TRP A 231 -10.11 2.14 14.14
CA TRP A 231 -8.98 1.19 14.18
C TRP A 231 -7.62 1.88 14.37
N LEU A 232 -7.40 3.01 13.68
CA LEU A 232 -6.19 3.79 13.87
C LEU A 232 -6.17 4.52 15.23
N ASP A 233 -7.31 5.04 15.68
CA ASP A 233 -7.42 5.71 16.99
C ASP A 233 -7.10 4.73 18.15
N TYR A 234 -7.56 3.48 18.05
CA TYR A 234 -7.28 2.42 19.02
C TYR A 234 -5.82 2.00 19.11
N GLN A 235 -4.95 2.44 18.21
CA GLN A 235 -3.51 2.22 18.33
C GLN A 235 -2.85 3.20 19.32
N SER A 236 -3.60 4.12 19.94
CA SER A 236 -3.09 4.98 21.01
C SER A 236 -2.49 4.13 22.15
N ARG A 237 -1.31 4.53 22.63
CA ARG A 237 -0.52 3.83 23.67
C ARG A 237 0.03 2.47 23.25
N SER A 238 0.01 2.14 21.96
CA SER A 238 0.69 0.96 21.44
C SER A 238 2.20 1.20 21.26
N THR A 239 2.96 0.11 21.16
CA THR A 239 4.38 0.16 20.81
C THR A 239 4.67 -1.00 19.88
N PHE A 240 5.33 -0.71 18.76
CA PHE A 240 5.78 -1.71 17.81
C PHE A 240 7.21 -1.45 17.37
N TRP A 241 7.84 -2.49 16.85
CA TRP A 241 9.18 -2.43 16.30
C TRP A 241 9.13 -2.01 14.84
N MET A 242 10.09 -1.19 14.43
CA MET A 242 10.34 -0.86 13.03
C MET A 242 11.46 -1.77 12.48
N ALA A 243 11.34 -2.15 11.22
CA ALA A 243 12.39 -2.78 10.45
C ALA A 243 13.37 -1.73 9.90
N ASP A 244 14.64 -2.10 9.76
CA ASP A 244 15.67 -1.23 9.20
C ASP A 244 15.64 -1.29 7.67
N LEU A 245 15.13 -0.23 7.05
CA LEU A 245 15.03 -0.14 5.58
C LEU A 245 16.39 -0.14 4.87
N ASN A 246 17.48 0.19 5.56
CA ASN A 246 18.82 0.19 4.96
C ASN A 246 19.44 -1.22 4.88
N ASN A 247 18.87 -2.17 5.61
CA ASN A 247 19.36 -3.55 5.69
C ASN A 247 18.39 -4.57 5.08
N ILE A 248 17.15 -4.16 4.79
CA ILE A 248 16.15 -5.03 4.18
C ILE A 248 16.29 -5.08 2.64
N THR A 249 16.09 -6.26 2.07
CA THR A 249 15.80 -6.39 0.64
C THR A 249 14.31 -6.18 0.41
N PHE A 250 13.94 -5.17 -0.39
CA PHE A 250 12.54 -4.96 -0.76
C PHE A 250 11.95 -6.21 -1.44
N PRO A 251 10.67 -6.51 -1.22
CA PRO A 251 10.05 -7.75 -1.68
C PRO A 251 9.77 -7.78 -3.19
N PHE A 252 10.08 -6.71 -3.93
CA PHE A 252 9.77 -6.58 -5.34
C PHE A 252 10.98 -6.27 -6.21
N ASP A 253 10.94 -6.75 -7.45
CA ASP A 253 11.87 -6.36 -8.50
C ASP A 253 11.37 -5.13 -9.29
N GLN A 254 12.06 -4.81 -10.39
CA GLN A 254 11.74 -3.69 -11.26
C GLN A 254 10.40 -3.82 -12.01
N TYR A 255 9.85 -5.03 -12.13
CA TYR A 255 8.56 -5.30 -12.76
C TYR A 255 7.44 -5.40 -11.72
N GLY A 256 7.77 -5.36 -10.42
CA GLY A 256 6.82 -5.54 -9.33
C GLY A 256 6.60 -7.00 -8.94
N ASP A 257 7.41 -7.92 -9.47
CA ASP A 257 7.37 -9.35 -9.12
C ASP A 257 7.99 -9.59 -7.75
N ILE A 258 7.50 -10.63 -7.08
CA ILE A 258 8.03 -11.03 -5.78
C ILE A 258 9.44 -11.60 -5.93
N VAL A 259 10.38 -11.00 -5.20
CA VAL A 259 11.75 -11.52 -5.05
C VAL A 259 11.80 -12.54 -3.92
N SER A 260 12.63 -13.57 -4.05
CA SER A 260 12.86 -14.54 -2.98
C SER A 260 13.35 -13.84 -1.71
N GLY A 261 12.65 -14.03 -0.60
CA GLY A 261 13.04 -13.41 0.66
C GLY A 261 11.89 -13.33 1.65
N ILE A 262 12.00 -12.38 2.58
CA ILE A 262 10.98 -12.13 3.59
C ILE A 262 9.86 -11.32 2.96
N THR A 263 8.64 -11.86 3.03
CA THR A 263 7.47 -11.28 2.38
C THR A 263 6.35 -10.93 3.36
N ASN A 264 6.67 -10.66 4.62
CA ASN A 264 5.69 -10.16 5.59
C ASN A 264 6.36 -9.26 6.62
N TRP A 265 5.61 -8.29 7.14
CA TRP A 265 6.14 -7.28 8.04
C TRP A 265 6.68 -7.84 9.35
N VAL A 266 6.03 -8.86 9.93
CA VAL A 266 6.45 -9.45 11.21
C VAL A 266 7.85 -10.06 11.13
N ASP A 267 8.11 -10.82 10.07
CA ASP A 267 9.41 -11.42 9.84
C ASP A 267 10.45 -10.37 9.43
N MET A 268 10.07 -9.31 8.72
CA MET A 268 10.97 -8.19 8.38
C MET A 268 11.49 -7.50 9.64
N VAL A 269 10.58 -7.21 10.57
CA VAL A 269 10.89 -6.60 11.86
C VAL A 269 11.73 -7.53 12.74
N SER A 270 11.44 -8.83 12.72
CA SER A 270 12.19 -9.84 13.48
C SER A 270 13.63 -10.00 12.96
N ALA A 271 13.81 -10.03 11.64
CA ALA A 271 15.11 -10.23 11.00
C ALA A 271 15.99 -8.98 11.00
N TYR A 272 15.37 -7.80 10.81
CA TYR A 272 16.08 -6.53 10.68
C TYR A 272 15.54 -5.48 11.65
N PRO A 273 15.59 -5.70 12.98
CA PRO A 273 15.02 -4.76 13.94
C PRO A 273 15.81 -3.46 13.96
N TRP A 274 15.11 -2.34 13.86
CA TRP A 274 15.70 -1.00 13.95
C TRP A 274 15.46 -0.36 15.32
N LYS A 275 14.34 0.35 15.47
CA LYS A 275 13.96 1.07 16.69
C LYS A 275 12.49 0.83 17.01
N ARG A 276 12.13 1.03 18.28
CA ARG A 276 10.74 0.99 18.71
C ARG A 276 10.08 2.33 18.45
N LEU A 277 8.89 2.27 17.89
CA LEU A 277 7.97 3.39 17.77
C LEU A 277 6.89 3.21 18.82
N ARG A 278 6.72 4.22 19.66
CA ARG A 278 5.64 4.29 20.65
C ARG A 278 4.63 5.34 20.21
N VAL A 279 3.37 4.93 20.07
CA VAL A 279 2.25 5.88 19.92
C VAL A 279 1.91 6.39 21.31
N VAL A 280 2.17 7.66 21.58
CA VAL A 280 1.92 8.27 22.90
C VAL A 280 0.45 8.60 23.05
N ASP A 281 -0.12 9.23 22.02
CA ASP A 281 -1.51 9.62 21.98
C ASP A 281 -2.04 9.60 20.54
N GLY A 282 -3.36 9.48 20.42
CA GLY A 282 -4.10 9.49 19.16
C GLY A 282 -5.25 10.47 19.26
N THR A 283 -5.41 11.32 18.25
CA THR A 283 -6.56 12.22 18.14
C THR A 283 -7.24 11.99 16.80
N SER A 284 -8.49 11.55 16.84
CA SER A 284 -9.32 11.37 15.66
C SER A 284 -10.32 12.51 15.47
N MET A 285 -10.59 12.87 14.22
CA MET A 285 -11.60 13.85 13.84
C MET A 285 -12.28 13.44 12.53
N THR A 286 -13.60 13.62 12.47
CA THR A 286 -14.34 13.53 11.21
C THR A 286 -14.26 14.89 10.52
N LEU A 287 -13.96 14.89 9.22
CA LEU A 287 -13.93 16.10 8.42
C LEU A 287 -15.23 16.22 7.63
N ASN A 288 -15.62 17.45 7.33
CA ASN A 288 -16.72 17.68 6.40
C ASN A 288 -16.34 17.12 5.02
N SER A 289 -17.27 16.38 4.43
CA SER A 289 -17.12 15.88 3.07
C SER A 289 -17.02 17.06 2.09
N LEU A 290 -16.12 16.94 1.10
CA LEU A 290 -15.99 17.97 0.05
C LEU A 290 -17.10 17.85 -0.98
N ASN A 291 -17.60 16.64 -1.22
CA ASN A 291 -18.75 16.36 -2.08
C ASN A 291 -19.69 15.38 -1.33
N SER A 292 -20.83 15.04 -1.93
CA SER A 292 -21.81 14.13 -1.30
C SER A 292 -21.38 12.65 -1.29
N GLN A 293 -20.32 12.30 -2.04
CA GLN A 293 -19.91 10.91 -2.30
C GLN A 293 -18.60 10.50 -1.60
N LEU A 294 -17.86 11.45 -1.02
CA LEU A 294 -16.54 11.23 -0.42
C LEU A 294 -16.55 11.56 1.08
N PHE A 295 -16.46 10.52 1.91
CA PHE A 295 -16.40 10.67 3.36
C PHE A 295 -14.95 10.77 3.83
N ARG A 296 -14.68 11.73 4.72
CA ARG A 296 -13.32 12.04 5.16
C ARG A 296 -13.15 12.00 6.67
N ALA A 297 -12.04 11.45 7.12
CA ALA A 297 -11.60 11.55 8.51
C ALA A 297 -10.09 11.80 8.57
N ARG A 298 -9.63 12.24 9.73
CA ARG A 298 -8.22 12.42 10.03
C ARG A 298 -7.91 11.82 11.39
N VAL A 299 -6.82 11.07 11.48
CA VAL A 299 -6.26 10.59 12.75
C VAL A 299 -4.85 11.13 12.86
N ILE A 300 -4.50 11.69 14.01
CA ILE A 300 -3.16 12.21 14.28
C ILE A 300 -2.57 11.40 15.42
N TRP A 301 -1.42 10.77 15.19
CA TRP A 301 -0.64 10.12 16.23
C TRP A 301 0.52 11.01 16.66
N GLU A 302 0.67 11.20 17.97
CA GLU A 302 1.94 11.64 18.54
C GLU A 302 2.81 10.41 18.78
N VAL A 303 3.94 10.31 18.08
CA VAL A 303 4.84 9.15 18.19
C VAL A 303 6.19 9.55 18.77
N GLU A 304 6.74 8.70 19.62
CA GLU A 304 8.08 8.82 20.17
C GLU A 304 8.98 7.68 19.65
N ILE A 305 10.19 8.06 19.23
CA ILE A 305 11.23 7.14 18.77
C ILE A 305 12.48 7.38 19.60
N ASP A 306 12.99 6.30 20.19
CA ASP A 306 14.14 6.32 21.08
C ASP A 306 15.44 6.03 20.31
N PHE A 307 16.33 7.02 20.26
CA PHE A 307 17.69 6.90 19.71
C PHE A 307 18.74 6.72 20.82
N GLY A 308 18.34 6.25 22.00
CA GLY A 308 19.24 5.73 23.00
C GLY A 308 20.17 4.67 22.42
N LYS A 309 21.41 4.63 22.94
CA LYS A 309 22.33 3.53 22.64
C LYS A 309 21.70 2.24 23.15
N ILE A 310 21.49 1.28 22.25
CA ILE A 310 21.21 -0.12 22.61
C ILE A 310 22.51 -0.69 23.19
#